data_AF-A0A917JBG3-F1
#
_entry.id   AF-A0A917JBG3-F1
#
_cell.length_a   1.000
_cell.length_b   1.000
_cell.length_c   1.000
_cell.angle_alpha   90.00
_cell.angle_beta   90.00
_cell.angle_gamma   90.00
#
_symmetry.space_group_name_H-M   'P 1'
#
loop_
_entity.id
_entity.type
_entity.pdbx_description
1 polymer ?
#
loop_
_entity_poly.entity_id
_entity_poly.type
_entity_poly.pdbx_seq_one_letter_code
_entity_poly.pdbx_strand_id
1 'polypeptide(L)'
;MKINYNAPLICCVLLGAVTILSSGCKSYNDVAGRYTSKHIKANTNQVTAQIPETDELGYILFALTDVGQADNSILNKETPYYKEVMNSFAGFKNHKAVKLLNADLLNDAKSFNHFRNGLYAFTFNERNQLALKTDYRIDLNRVDFRRYAPLIHDFAVKSKFRKFYKEHSDVYTQIIQNQSVQLDMNSAWASMGKTYTEPFQSYKVILSPLMKGYSSSLAISSHGFRECLIFSESASKAMLYSATVQPVKGSNYND
;
A
#
# COMPACT_ATOMS: atom_id res chain seq x y z
N MET A 1 29.97 12.86 58.70
CA MET A 1 28.95 13.90 58.60
C MET A 1 27.73 13.28 57.91
N LYS A 2 26.73 12.88 58.70
CA LYS A 2 25.47 12.27 58.27
C LYS A 2 24.43 13.38 58.16
N ILE A 3 23.69 13.44 57.06
CA ILE A 3 22.41 14.16 57.03
C ILE A 3 21.39 13.27 56.31
N ASN A 4 20.45 12.77 57.11
CA ASN A 4 19.17 12.19 56.73
C ASN A 4 18.20 13.32 56.38
N TYR A 5 17.33 13.13 55.39
CA TYR A 5 15.99 13.72 55.41
C TYR A 5 14.95 12.75 54.84
N ASN A 6 13.86 12.64 55.61
CA ASN A 6 12.67 11.82 55.41
C ASN A 6 11.75 12.36 54.30
N ALA A 7 10.93 11.44 53.77
CA ALA A 7 9.89 11.62 52.75
C ALA A 7 8.74 12.60 53.12
N PRO A 8 7.83 12.92 52.18
CA PRO A 8 6.59 12.13 52.16
C PRO A 8 6.04 11.76 50.76
N LEU A 9 5.20 10.71 50.79
CA LEU A 9 4.33 10.20 49.74
C LEU A 9 3.53 11.30 49.01
N ILE A 10 3.51 11.23 47.68
CA ILE A 10 2.35 11.68 46.88
C ILE A 10 1.95 10.54 45.94
N CYS A 11 0.70 10.16 46.12
CA CYS A 11 -0.06 9.19 45.35
C CYS A 11 -0.28 9.72 43.94
N CYS A 12 0.25 9.05 42.92
CA CYS A 12 -0.19 9.24 41.53
C CYS A 12 -0.62 7.89 40.97
N VAL A 13 -1.94 7.76 40.81
CA VAL A 13 -2.58 6.73 39.99
C VAL A 13 -2.09 6.92 38.55
N LEU A 14 -1.13 6.09 38.12
CA LEU A 14 -0.76 5.97 36.71
C LEU A 14 -1.87 5.19 36.01
N LEU A 15 -2.92 5.90 35.59
CA LEU A 15 -3.87 5.42 34.60
C LEU A 15 -3.09 5.15 33.31
N GLY A 16 -3.15 3.88 32.88
CA GLY A 16 -2.41 3.35 31.75
C GLY A 16 -2.58 4.20 30.49
N ALA A 17 -1.45 4.70 29.99
CA ALA A 17 -1.38 5.14 28.61
C ALA A 17 -1.66 3.91 27.73
N VAL A 18 -2.87 3.84 27.19
CA VAL A 18 -3.18 3.00 26.04
C VAL A 18 -2.22 3.43 24.94
N THR A 19 -1.21 2.60 24.70
CA THR A 19 -0.29 2.78 23.59
C THR A 19 -1.10 2.64 22.30
N ILE A 20 -1.46 3.78 21.72
CA ILE A 20 -1.85 3.84 20.32
C ILE A 20 -0.63 3.33 19.56
N LEU A 21 -0.70 2.08 19.08
CA LEU A 21 0.21 1.56 18.09
C LEU A 21 0.02 2.41 16.83
N SER A 22 0.74 3.52 16.78
CA SER A 22 0.97 4.26 15.55
C SER A 22 1.80 3.33 14.68
N SER A 23 1.13 2.65 13.76
CA SER A 23 1.76 2.12 12.56
C SER A 23 2.20 3.31 11.70
N GLY A 24 3.18 4.06 12.20
CA GLY A 24 3.81 5.14 11.46
C GLY A 24 4.40 4.55 10.18
N CYS A 25 3.96 5.07 9.05
CA CYS A 25 4.60 4.78 7.78
C CYS A 25 6.07 5.21 7.88
N LYS A 26 6.98 4.29 7.56
CA LYS A 26 8.39 4.62 7.38
C LYS A 26 8.51 5.52 6.16
N SER A 27 8.95 6.76 6.33
CA SER A 27 9.49 7.55 5.22
C SER A 27 10.79 6.87 4.79
N TYR A 28 10.79 6.21 3.63
CA TYR A 28 12.03 5.77 3.01
C TYR A 28 12.61 6.98 2.30
N ASN A 29 13.42 7.78 3.00
CA ASN A 29 14.18 8.91 2.43
C ASN A 29 15.17 8.50 1.31
N ASP A 30 15.12 7.24 0.85
CA ASP A 30 16.14 6.57 0.06
C ASP A 30 15.58 5.77 -1.13
N VAL A 31 14.31 5.96 -1.47
CA VAL A 31 13.85 5.61 -2.82
C VAL A 31 14.45 6.66 -3.74
N ALA A 32 15.60 6.35 -4.37
CA ALA A 32 16.26 7.24 -5.32
C ALA A 32 15.40 7.42 -6.58
N GLY A 33 14.33 8.20 -6.47
CA GLY A 33 13.47 8.55 -7.58
C GLY A 33 14.31 9.20 -8.68
N ARG A 34 14.05 8.85 -9.93
CA ARG A 34 14.48 9.64 -11.08
C ARG A 34 13.23 10.00 -11.88
N TYR A 35 12.44 10.90 -11.33
CA TYR A 35 11.32 11.45 -12.07
C TYR A 35 11.85 12.26 -13.26
N THR A 36 11.41 11.89 -14.46
CA THR A 36 11.70 12.67 -15.66
C THR A 36 10.86 13.95 -15.63
N SER A 37 11.31 15.01 -16.30
CA SER A 37 10.51 16.24 -16.43
C SER A 37 9.13 15.96 -17.04
N LYS A 38 9.03 14.97 -17.94
CA LYS A 38 7.76 14.49 -18.51
C LYS A 38 6.85 13.92 -17.42
N HIS A 39 7.38 13.05 -16.55
CA HIS A 39 6.62 12.47 -15.46
C HIS A 39 6.15 13.55 -14.47
N ILE A 40 7.04 14.47 -14.06
CA ILE A 40 6.68 15.57 -13.16
C ILE A 40 5.53 16.38 -13.75
N LYS A 41 5.68 16.87 -14.99
CA LYS A 41 4.65 17.66 -15.67
C LYS A 41 3.31 16.93 -15.79
N ALA A 42 3.33 15.62 -16.05
CA ALA A 42 2.12 14.83 -16.21
C ALA A 42 1.40 14.51 -14.89
N ASN A 43 2.10 14.60 -13.75
CA ASN A 43 1.58 14.14 -12.46
C ASN A 43 1.44 15.25 -11.41
N THR A 44 2.01 16.45 -11.63
CA THR A 44 1.79 17.60 -10.76
C THR A 44 0.30 17.94 -10.65
N ASN A 45 -0.17 18.11 -9.41
CA ASN A 45 -1.56 18.36 -9.03
C ASN A 45 -2.53 17.28 -9.53
N GLN A 46 -2.03 16.05 -9.72
CA GLN A 46 -2.86 14.90 -10.10
C GLN A 46 -3.02 13.94 -8.94
N VAL A 47 -4.24 13.40 -8.83
CA VAL A 47 -4.56 12.20 -8.05
C VAL A 47 -5.08 11.15 -9.01
N THR A 48 -4.49 9.96 -9.01
CA THR A 48 -4.92 8.88 -9.91
C THR A 48 -5.06 7.57 -9.17
N ALA A 49 -6.21 6.91 -9.33
CA ALA A 49 -6.38 5.51 -8.93
C ALA A 49 -5.84 4.55 -10.01
N GLN A 50 -5.24 3.45 -9.58
CA GLN A 50 -4.72 2.41 -10.47
C GLN A 50 -4.66 1.06 -9.76
N ILE A 51 -4.76 -0.02 -10.54
CA ILE A 51 -4.46 -1.39 -10.13
C ILE A 51 -3.28 -1.85 -10.99
N PRO A 52 -2.01 -1.59 -10.63
CA PRO A 52 -0.88 -2.00 -11.46
C PRO A 52 -0.80 -3.53 -11.58
N GLU A 53 -0.45 -4.04 -12.77
CA GLU A 53 -0.28 -5.49 -13.02
C GLU A 53 0.65 -6.15 -11.99
N THR A 54 1.75 -5.48 -11.63
CA THR A 54 2.74 -5.99 -10.69
C THR A 54 2.22 -6.06 -9.26
N ASP A 55 1.44 -5.07 -8.85
CA ASP A 55 0.86 -5.02 -7.50
C ASP A 55 -0.21 -6.10 -7.34
N GLU A 56 -1.11 -6.26 -8.32
CA GLU A 56 -2.09 -7.35 -8.32
C GLU A 56 -1.43 -8.73 -8.30
N LEU A 57 -0.38 -8.94 -9.10
CA LEU A 57 0.42 -10.15 -9.06
C LEU A 57 1.02 -10.40 -7.67
N GLY A 58 1.47 -9.33 -6.98
CA GLY A 58 1.95 -9.39 -5.62
C GLY A 58 0.92 -9.91 -4.62
N TYR A 59 -0.30 -9.39 -4.69
CA TYR A 59 -1.40 -9.85 -3.83
C TYR A 59 -1.81 -11.29 -4.14
N ILE A 60 -1.76 -11.72 -5.41
CA ILE A 60 -1.97 -13.12 -5.78
C ILE A 60 -0.87 -14.01 -5.19
N LEU A 61 0.41 -13.63 -5.31
CA LEU A 61 1.51 -14.37 -4.70
C LEU A 61 1.33 -14.49 -3.18
N PHE A 62 0.93 -13.39 -2.53
CA PHE A 62 0.62 -13.38 -1.10
C PHE A 62 -0.54 -14.32 -0.74
N ALA A 63 -1.64 -14.31 -1.51
CA ALA A 63 -2.79 -15.20 -1.30
C ALA A 63 -2.44 -16.70 -1.41
N LEU A 64 -1.37 -17.05 -2.14
CA LEU A 64 -0.89 -18.42 -2.25
C LEU A 64 0.03 -18.84 -1.09
N THR A 65 0.57 -17.89 -0.31
CA THR A 65 1.40 -18.21 0.86
C THR A 65 0.56 -18.75 2.01
N ASP A 66 1.17 -19.55 2.90
CA ASP A 66 0.50 -20.02 4.12
C ASP A 66 0.19 -18.85 5.05
N VAL A 67 1.10 -17.86 5.12
CA VAL A 67 0.89 -16.62 5.89
C VAL A 67 -0.33 -15.84 5.39
N GLY A 68 -0.44 -15.62 4.07
CA GLY A 68 -1.60 -14.92 3.49
C GLY A 68 -2.91 -15.70 3.64
N GLN A 69 -2.85 -17.03 3.59
CA GLN A 69 -4.02 -17.89 3.86
C GLN A 69 -4.46 -17.84 5.32
N ALA A 70 -3.54 -17.63 6.26
CA ALA A 70 -3.86 -17.44 7.68
C ALA A 70 -4.28 -15.99 8.02
N ASP A 71 -3.78 -14.99 7.29
CA ASP A 71 -4.01 -13.58 7.57
C ASP A 71 -5.38 -13.08 7.09
N ASN A 72 -6.19 -12.51 7.98
CA ASN A 72 -7.51 -11.96 7.64
C ASN A 72 -7.54 -10.42 7.58
N SER A 73 -6.37 -9.78 7.67
CA SER A 73 -6.24 -8.33 7.81
C SER A 73 -5.85 -7.62 6.52
N ILE A 74 -5.21 -8.32 5.58
CA ILE A 74 -4.68 -7.78 4.32
C ILE A 74 -5.52 -8.24 3.12
N LEU A 75 -6.07 -9.46 3.15
CA LEU A 75 -6.80 -10.05 2.02
C LEU A 75 -8.31 -10.13 2.26
N ASN A 76 -9.09 -9.77 1.23
CA ASN A 76 -10.55 -9.94 1.20
C ASN A 76 -10.95 -11.31 0.65
N LYS A 77 -10.91 -12.32 1.53
CA LYS A 77 -11.16 -13.73 1.17
C LYS A 77 -12.64 -14.07 0.92
N GLU A 78 -13.55 -13.14 1.21
CA GLU A 78 -14.99 -13.37 1.12
C GLU A 78 -15.55 -13.08 -0.28
N THR A 79 -14.74 -12.52 -1.17
CA THR A 79 -15.17 -12.09 -2.51
C THR A 79 -15.22 -13.24 -3.52
N PRO A 80 -16.09 -13.16 -4.55
CA PRO A 80 -16.02 -14.04 -5.71
C PRO A 80 -14.64 -14.00 -6.40
N TYR A 81 -14.04 -12.81 -6.49
CA TYR A 81 -12.73 -12.59 -7.10
C TYR A 81 -11.62 -13.39 -6.38
N TYR A 82 -11.59 -13.39 -5.05
CA TYR A 82 -10.63 -14.20 -4.30
C TYR A 82 -10.77 -15.69 -4.61
N LYS A 83 -12.00 -16.20 -4.69
CA LYS A 83 -12.25 -17.62 -5.03
C LYS A 83 -11.73 -17.94 -6.43
N GLU A 84 -11.93 -17.04 -7.39
CA GLU A 84 -11.44 -17.19 -8.76
C GLU A 84 -9.91 -17.16 -8.84
N VAL A 85 -9.27 -16.26 -8.09
CA VAL A 85 -7.80 -16.23 -7.91
C VAL A 85 -7.32 -17.57 -7.37
N MET A 86 -7.92 -18.08 -6.29
CA MET A 86 -7.51 -19.36 -5.73
C MET A 86 -7.71 -20.51 -6.70
N ASN A 87 -8.83 -20.56 -7.42
CA ASN A 87 -9.09 -21.58 -8.44
C ASN A 87 -8.06 -21.55 -9.57
N SER A 88 -7.65 -20.35 -10.00
CA SER A 88 -6.72 -20.15 -11.11
C SER A 88 -5.28 -20.45 -10.73
N PHE A 89 -4.89 -20.13 -9.50
CA PHE A 89 -3.48 -20.09 -9.10
C PHE A 89 -3.06 -21.09 -8.03
N ALA A 90 -3.98 -21.82 -7.38
CA ALA A 90 -3.64 -22.76 -6.29
C ALA A 90 -2.60 -23.82 -6.68
N GLY A 91 -2.59 -24.27 -7.95
CA GLY A 91 -1.58 -25.19 -8.48
C GLY A 91 -0.14 -24.68 -8.41
N PHE A 92 0.04 -23.36 -8.25
CA PHE A 92 1.35 -22.71 -8.13
C PHE A 92 1.76 -22.43 -6.68
N LYS A 93 1.05 -22.95 -5.67
CA LYS A 93 1.40 -22.77 -4.25
C LYS A 93 2.86 -23.16 -3.94
N ASN A 94 3.39 -24.16 -4.64
CA ASN A 94 4.78 -24.62 -4.48
C ASN A 94 5.81 -23.87 -5.33
N HIS A 95 5.42 -22.83 -6.06
CA HIS A 95 6.32 -22.05 -6.91
C HIS A 95 7.40 -21.34 -6.08
N LYS A 96 8.60 -21.20 -6.64
CA LYS A 96 9.76 -20.59 -5.94
C LYS A 96 9.47 -19.18 -5.42
N ALA A 97 8.75 -18.37 -6.20
CA ALA A 97 8.31 -17.03 -5.78
C ALA A 97 7.42 -17.05 -4.53
N VAL A 98 6.43 -17.95 -4.49
CA VAL A 98 5.51 -18.11 -3.35
C VAL A 98 6.26 -18.60 -2.12
N LYS A 99 7.14 -19.59 -2.29
CA LYS A 99 7.97 -20.12 -1.19
C LYS A 99 8.91 -19.08 -0.61
N LEU A 100 9.58 -18.30 -1.46
CA LEU A 100 10.47 -17.22 -1.01
C LEU A 100 9.68 -16.17 -0.22
N LEU A 101 8.56 -15.71 -0.77
CA LEU A 101 7.69 -14.74 -0.08
C LEU A 101 7.20 -15.29 1.27
N ASN A 102 6.72 -16.53 1.30
CA ASN A 102 6.25 -17.17 2.53
C ASN A 102 7.36 -17.26 3.59
N ALA A 103 8.59 -17.59 3.20
CA ALA A 103 9.73 -17.66 4.10
C ALA A 103 10.09 -16.27 4.69
N ASP A 104 10.14 -15.23 3.85
CA ASP A 104 10.43 -13.87 4.31
C ASP A 104 9.34 -13.36 5.26
N LEU A 105 8.07 -13.70 5.02
CA LEU A 105 6.93 -13.33 5.86
C LEU A 105 6.92 -14.05 7.21
N LEU A 106 7.31 -15.32 7.24
CA LEU A 106 7.46 -16.07 8.50
C LEU A 106 8.60 -15.51 9.37
N ASN A 107 9.64 -14.96 8.73
CA ASN A 107 10.75 -14.33 9.43
C ASN A 107 10.41 -12.91 9.93
N ASP A 108 9.77 -12.09 9.08
CA ASP A 108 9.30 -10.76 9.45
C ASP A 108 8.04 -10.41 8.66
N ALA A 109 6.90 -10.29 9.37
CA ALA A 109 5.63 -9.90 8.76
C ALA A 109 5.70 -8.53 8.05
N LYS A 110 6.61 -7.63 8.46
CA LYS A 110 6.83 -6.33 7.79
C LYS A 110 7.49 -6.49 6.41
N SER A 111 8.05 -7.64 6.09
CA SER A 111 8.59 -7.97 4.76
C SER A 111 7.55 -7.81 3.66
N PHE A 112 6.25 -7.98 3.96
CA PHE A 112 5.19 -7.74 2.98
C PHE A 112 5.23 -6.31 2.43
N ASN A 113 5.47 -5.30 3.28
CA ASN A 113 5.56 -3.90 2.84
C ASN A 113 6.77 -3.67 1.94
N HIS A 114 7.91 -4.27 2.27
CA HIS A 114 9.12 -4.18 1.44
C HIS A 114 8.89 -4.82 0.07
N PHE A 115 8.30 -6.00 0.05
CA PHE A 115 7.92 -6.71 -1.17
C PHE A 115 6.94 -5.88 -2.01
N ARG A 116 5.83 -5.44 -1.42
CA ARG A 116 4.81 -4.65 -2.12
C ARG A 116 5.34 -3.32 -2.65
N ASN A 117 6.09 -2.58 -1.84
CA ASN A 117 6.69 -1.31 -2.28
C ASN A 117 7.72 -1.54 -3.41
N GLY A 118 8.41 -2.68 -3.41
CA GLY A 118 9.32 -3.09 -4.47
C GLY A 118 8.60 -3.34 -5.80
N LEU A 119 7.41 -3.97 -5.77
CA LEU A 119 6.62 -4.26 -6.98
C LEU A 119 6.28 -3.01 -7.79
N TYR A 120 5.99 -1.89 -7.11
CA TYR A 120 5.67 -0.64 -7.79
C TYR A 120 6.80 -0.12 -8.68
N ALA A 121 8.05 -0.52 -8.41
CA ALA A 121 9.18 -0.14 -9.25
C ALA A 121 9.25 -0.89 -10.58
N PHE A 122 8.40 -1.90 -10.77
CA PHE A 122 8.39 -2.74 -11.96
C PHE A 122 7.10 -2.57 -12.76
N THR A 123 7.16 -3.00 -14.01
CA THR A 123 6.03 -3.10 -14.93
C THR A 123 6.28 -4.25 -15.91
N PHE A 124 5.25 -4.74 -16.58
CA PHE A 124 5.42 -5.63 -17.72
C PHE A 124 5.52 -4.83 -19.01
N ASN A 125 6.60 -5.02 -19.75
CA ASN A 125 6.74 -4.41 -21.08
C ASN A 125 5.86 -5.14 -22.12
N GLU A 126 5.86 -4.62 -23.35
CA GLU A 126 5.12 -5.17 -24.49
C GLU A 126 5.54 -6.61 -24.83
N ARG A 127 6.78 -6.99 -24.50
CA ARG A 127 7.32 -8.34 -24.69
C ARG A 127 7.02 -9.30 -23.54
N ASN A 128 6.11 -8.94 -22.64
CA ASN A 128 5.77 -9.73 -21.46
C ASN A 128 6.95 -9.94 -20.49
N GLN A 129 7.85 -8.97 -20.41
CA GLN A 129 8.98 -9.00 -19.49
C GLN A 129 8.77 -8.01 -18.36
N LEU A 130 8.93 -8.51 -17.13
CA LEU A 130 9.05 -7.68 -15.94
C LEU A 130 10.31 -6.81 -16.07
N ALA A 131 10.11 -5.50 -16.12
CA ALA A 131 11.14 -4.50 -16.30
C ALA A 131 10.98 -3.39 -15.27
N LEU A 132 12.08 -2.72 -14.93
CA LEU A 132 12.02 -1.53 -14.10
C LEU A 132 11.31 -0.40 -14.85
N LYS A 133 10.45 0.34 -14.15
CA LYS A 133 9.88 1.58 -14.64
C LYS A 133 11.00 2.57 -14.95
N THR A 134 10.85 3.32 -16.04
CA THR A 134 11.85 4.32 -16.46
C THR A 134 11.72 5.65 -15.72
N ASP A 135 10.51 5.93 -15.24
CA ASP A 135 10.13 7.16 -14.54
C ASP A 135 10.10 7.01 -13.02
N TYR A 136 10.30 5.79 -12.52
CA TYR A 136 10.36 5.47 -11.10
C TYR A 136 11.54 4.55 -10.80
N ARG A 137 12.36 4.90 -9.79
CA ARG A 137 13.45 4.04 -9.34
C ARG A 137 13.44 3.95 -7.83
N ILE A 138 13.51 2.72 -7.33
CA ILE A 138 13.81 2.41 -5.94
C ILE A 138 15.26 1.97 -5.83
N ASP A 139 15.89 2.24 -4.70
CA ASP A 139 17.16 1.60 -4.37
C ASP A 139 16.90 0.11 -4.10
N LEU A 140 17.09 -0.71 -5.12
CA LEU A 140 16.89 -2.16 -5.06
C LEU A 140 17.82 -2.85 -4.04
N ASN A 141 18.88 -2.19 -3.59
CA ASN A 141 19.76 -2.73 -2.54
C ASN A 141 19.10 -2.66 -1.16
N ARG A 142 18.05 -1.83 -1.00
CA ARG A 142 17.32 -1.65 0.28
C ARG A 142 16.05 -2.47 0.40
N VAL A 143 15.53 -2.95 -0.74
CA VAL A 143 14.34 -3.81 -0.80
C VAL A 143 14.65 -5.24 -1.24
N ASP A 144 15.93 -5.55 -1.51
CA ASP A 144 16.44 -6.85 -2.00
C ASP A 144 15.53 -7.53 -3.05
N PHE A 145 14.96 -6.70 -3.93
CA PHE A 145 13.99 -7.17 -4.91
C PHE A 145 14.66 -7.92 -6.06
N ARG A 146 15.99 -7.90 -6.11
CA ARG A 146 16.81 -8.63 -7.11
C ARG A 146 16.54 -10.13 -7.04
N ARG A 147 16.33 -10.69 -5.84
CA ARG A 147 15.98 -12.12 -5.67
C ARG A 147 14.55 -12.44 -6.11
N TYR A 148 13.64 -11.48 -5.97
CA TYR A 148 12.23 -11.63 -6.33
C TYR A 148 11.96 -11.52 -7.83
N ALA A 149 12.52 -10.50 -8.49
CA ALA A 149 12.20 -10.18 -9.89
C ALA A 149 12.22 -11.38 -10.87
N PRO A 150 13.29 -12.22 -10.93
CA PRO A 150 13.29 -13.36 -11.84
C PRO A 150 12.24 -14.43 -11.47
N LEU A 151 11.96 -14.62 -10.18
CA LEU A 151 10.97 -15.59 -9.70
C LEU A 151 9.53 -15.12 -9.96
N ILE A 152 9.27 -13.83 -9.81
CA ILE A 152 7.98 -13.21 -10.13
C ILE A 152 7.72 -13.30 -11.64
N HIS A 153 8.74 -13.01 -12.47
CA HIS A 153 8.64 -13.19 -13.91
C HIS A 153 8.31 -14.65 -14.28
N ASP A 154 9.07 -15.62 -13.75
CA ASP A 154 8.85 -17.05 -14.00
C ASP A 154 7.44 -17.49 -13.59
N PHE A 155 6.96 -17.02 -12.41
CA PHE A 155 5.59 -17.26 -11.97
C PHE A 155 4.59 -16.71 -12.98
N ALA A 156 4.72 -15.43 -13.35
CA ALA A 156 3.75 -14.76 -14.22
C ALA A 156 3.62 -15.44 -15.59
N VAL A 157 4.74 -15.92 -16.15
CA VAL A 157 4.76 -16.68 -17.40
C VAL A 157 4.08 -18.05 -17.23
N LYS A 158 4.49 -18.83 -16.22
CA LYS A 158 3.97 -20.20 -16.01
C LYS A 158 2.50 -20.23 -15.63
N SER A 159 2.06 -19.27 -14.82
CA SER A 159 0.67 -19.15 -14.38
C SER A 159 -0.23 -18.44 -15.38
N LYS A 160 0.32 -17.92 -16.48
CA LYS A 160 -0.40 -17.10 -17.45
C LYS A 160 -1.06 -15.88 -16.80
N PHE A 161 -0.44 -15.32 -15.76
CA PHE A 161 -0.98 -14.22 -14.96
C PHE A 161 -1.49 -13.05 -15.81
N ARG A 162 -0.72 -12.60 -16.81
CA ARG A 162 -1.15 -11.45 -17.64
C ARG A 162 -2.38 -11.74 -18.47
N LYS A 163 -2.63 -12.99 -18.83
CA LYS A 163 -3.88 -13.38 -19.49
C LYS A 163 -5.04 -13.21 -18.51
N PHE A 164 -4.91 -13.78 -17.30
CA PHE A 164 -5.87 -13.63 -16.22
C PHE A 164 -6.16 -12.14 -15.92
N TYR A 165 -5.12 -11.31 -15.75
CA TYR A 165 -5.27 -9.87 -15.50
C TYR A 165 -6.03 -9.17 -16.62
N LYS A 166 -5.73 -9.47 -17.89
CA LYS A 166 -6.46 -8.87 -19.03
C LYS A 166 -7.91 -9.30 -19.10
N GLU A 167 -8.21 -10.56 -18.78
CA GLU A 167 -9.58 -11.08 -18.73
C GLU A 167 -10.44 -10.42 -17.62
N HIS A 168 -9.79 -9.78 -16.64
CA HIS A 168 -10.44 -9.06 -15.53
C HIS A 168 -10.40 -7.53 -15.69
N SER A 169 -10.07 -7.02 -16.88
CA SER A 169 -9.94 -5.57 -17.11
C SER A 169 -11.18 -4.80 -16.69
N ASP A 170 -12.37 -5.34 -16.95
CA ASP A 170 -13.64 -4.67 -16.65
C ASP A 170 -13.86 -4.49 -15.14
N VAL A 171 -13.51 -5.51 -14.35
CA VAL A 171 -13.55 -5.45 -12.88
C VAL A 171 -12.60 -4.36 -12.38
N TYR A 172 -11.38 -4.32 -12.92
CA TYR A 172 -10.39 -3.32 -12.52
C TYR A 172 -10.82 -1.91 -12.92
N THR A 173 -11.33 -1.73 -14.14
CA THR A 173 -11.84 -0.44 -14.63
C THR A 173 -12.98 0.05 -13.75
N GLN A 174 -13.92 -0.82 -13.37
CA GLN A 174 -15.03 -0.45 -12.49
C GLN A 174 -14.53 0.01 -11.11
N ILE A 175 -13.60 -0.73 -10.50
CA ILE A 175 -13.00 -0.33 -9.21
C ILE A 175 -12.30 1.03 -9.32
N ILE A 176 -11.49 1.23 -10.36
CA ILE A 176 -10.77 2.48 -10.60
C ILE A 176 -11.74 3.65 -10.80
N GLN A 177 -12.80 3.46 -11.59
CA GLN A 177 -13.81 4.48 -11.84
C GLN A 177 -14.55 4.86 -10.56
N ASN A 178 -15.02 3.87 -9.80
CA ASN A 178 -15.72 4.09 -8.54
C ASN A 178 -14.83 4.86 -7.55
N GLN A 179 -13.56 4.51 -7.45
CA GLN A 179 -12.60 5.22 -6.60
C GLN A 179 -12.38 6.66 -7.10
N SER A 180 -12.19 6.84 -8.40
CA SER A 180 -11.80 8.13 -8.99
C SER A 180 -12.84 9.23 -8.81
N VAL A 181 -14.13 8.91 -8.69
CA VAL A 181 -15.22 9.88 -8.44
C VAL A 181 -15.02 10.68 -7.14
N GLN A 182 -14.29 10.12 -6.17
CA GLN A 182 -14.07 10.72 -4.85
C GLN A 182 -12.64 11.22 -4.62
N LEU A 183 -11.78 11.09 -5.64
CA LEU A 183 -10.37 11.43 -5.53
C LEU A 183 -10.09 12.84 -6.04
N ASP A 184 -9.63 13.69 -5.14
CA ASP A 184 -9.01 14.97 -5.45
C ASP A 184 -7.79 15.18 -4.54
N MET A 185 -7.02 16.25 -4.80
CA MET A 185 -5.80 16.54 -4.03
C MET A 185 -6.09 16.76 -2.54
N ASN A 186 -7.25 17.32 -2.18
CA ASN A 186 -7.63 17.59 -0.80
C ASN A 186 -8.05 16.31 -0.09
N SER A 187 -8.84 15.45 -0.73
CA SER A 187 -9.25 14.16 -0.17
C SER A 187 -8.05 13.22 -0.01
N ALA A 188 -7.16 13.18 -1.00
CA ALA A 188 -5.90 12.45 -0.92
C ALA A 188 -4.98 13.00 0.17
N TRP A 189 -4.84 14.32 0.32
CA TRP A 189 -4.08 14.89 1.42
C TRP A 189 -4.70 14.56 2.80
N ALA A 190 -6.01 14.76 2.94
CA ALA A 190 -6.74 14.51 4.18
C ALA A 190 -6.61 13.03 4.62
N SER A 191 -6.58 12.10 3.66
CA SER A 191 -6.37 10.68 3.92
C SER A 191 -5.03 10.35 4.60
N MET A 192 -4.03 11.23 4.50
CA MET A 192 -2.71 11.03 5.13
C MET A 192 -2.69 11.41 6.61
N GLY A 193 -3.75 12.04 7.14
CA GLY A 193 -3.84 12.45 8.53
C GLY A 193 -2.64 13.31 8.97
N LYS A 194 -2.02 12.96 10.10
CA LYS A 194 -0.85 13.67 10.66
C LYS A 194 0.49 13.01 10.30
N THR A 195 0.50 12.06 9.36
CA THR A 195 1.71 11.29 9.01
C THR A 195 2.78 12.16 8.34
N TYR A 196 2.36 13.19 7.61
CA TYR A 196 3.25 14.12 6.94
C TYR A 196 2.93 15.56 7.34
N THR A 197 3.93 16.43 7.30
CA THR A 197 3.81 17.85 7.69
C THR A 197 3.40 18.75 6.53
N GLU A 198 3.53 18.27 5.30
CA GLU A 198 3.25 19.03 4.08
C GLU A 198 2.69 18.13 2.97
N PRO A 199 1.74 18.65 2.16
CA PRO A 199 1.13 17.91 1.07
C PRO A 199 2.14 17.55 -0.02
N PHE A 200 1.80 16.52 -0.78
CA PHE A 200 2.55 16.07 -1.94
C PHE A 200 2.07 16.78 -3.20
N GLN A 201 2.93 16.87 -4.22
CA GLN A 201 2.55 17.41 -5.52
C GLN A 201 1.78 16.40 -6.38
N SER A 202 1.76 15.13 -6.00
CA SER A 202 0.98 14.09 -6.68
C SER A 202 0.64 12.93 -5.75
N TYR A 203 -0.50 12.28 -6.01
CA TYR A 203 -0.93 11.09 -5.28
C TYR A 203 -1.31 9.97 -6.25
N LYS A 204 -0.86 8.76 -5.93
CA LYS A 204 -1.17 7.52 -6.66
C LYS A 204 -1.89 6.57 -5.73
N VAL A 205 -3.19 6.38 -5.92
CA VAL A 205 -3.98 5.43 -5.15
C VAL A 205 -3.85 4.05 -5.79
N ILE A 206 -3.15 3.15 -5.11
CA ILE A 206 -2.87 1.78 -5.54
C ILE A 206 -3.92 0.87 -4.93
N LEU A 207 -4.68 0.21 -5.79
CA LEU A 207 -5.80 -0.64 -5.44
C LEU A 207 -5.52 -2.10 -5.84
N SER A 208 -6.25 -3.03 -5.24
CA SER A 208 -6.35 -4.43 -5.68
C SER A 208 -7.69 -4.99 -5.20
N PRO A 209 -8.45 -5.76 -6.01
CA PRO A 209 -9.69 -6.40 -5.55
C PRO A 209 -9.46 -7.43 -4.42
N LEU A 210 -8.20 -7.85 -4.21
CA LEU A 210 -7.82 -8.74 -3.12
C LEU A 210 -7.59 -8.00 -1.81
N MET A 211 -7.39 -6.69 -1.81
CA MET A 211 -7.00 -5.96 -0.61
C MET A 211 -8.20 -5.72 0.32
N LYS A 212 -7.99 -5.94 1.62
CA LYS A 212 -8.91 -5.66 2.74
C LYS A 212 -8.15 -4.85 3.79
N GLY A 213 -8.76 -3.80 4.36
CA GLY A 213 -8.38 -3.19 5.65
C GLY A 213 -6.97 -2.62 5.81
N TYR A 214 -6.05 -2.85 4.88
CA TYR A 214 -4.64 -2.51 4.99
C TYR A 214 -4.32 -1.26 4.18
N SER A 215 -4.46 -0.09 4.79
CA SER A 215 -4.04 1.17 4.18
C SER A 215 -2.64 1.57 4.64
N SER A 216 -1.80 1.97 3.71
CA SER A 216 -0.44 2.48 3.99
C SER A 216 0.01 3.42 2.89
N SER A 217 1.01 4.24 3.19
CA SER A 217 1.55 5.19 2.23
C SER A 217 3.05 5.02 2.04
N LEU A 218 3.53 5.40 0.86
CA LEU A 218 4.94 5.52 0.54
C LEU A 218 5.19 6.89 -0.09
N ALA A 219 5.93 7.74 0.62
CA ALA A 219 6.46 8.98 0.08
C ALA A 219 7.68 8.72 -0.80
N ILE A 220 7.71 9.30 -2.00
CA ILE A 220 8.87 9.36 -2.88
C ILE A 220 9.16 10.83 -3.18
N SER A 221 10.43 11.21 -3.14
CA SER A 221 10.86 12.58 -3.40
C SER A 221 12.10 12.60 -4.28
N SER A 222 12.07 13.37 -5.36
CA SER A 222 13.21 13.53 -6.27
C SER A 222 13.07 14.79 -7.14
N HIS A 223 14.18 15.49 -7.38
CA HIS A 223 14.24 16.70 -8.22
C HIS A 223 13.17 17.76 -7.85
N GLY A 224 12.91 17.96 -6.56
CA GLY A 224 11.91 18.92 -6.07
C GLY A 224 10.44 18.48 -6.26
N PHE A 225 10.19 17.26 -6.73
CA PHE A 225 8.86 16.67 -6.84
C PHE A 225 8.67 15.58 -5.78
N ARG A 226 7.58 15.67 -5.02
CA ARG A 226 7.15 14.71 -4.00
C ARG A 226 5.84 14.06 -4.46
N GLU A 227 5.85 12.74 -4.55
CA GLU A 227 4.70 11.91 -4.87
C GLU A 227 4.44 10.96 -3.71
N CYS A 228 3.16 10.69 -3.44
CA CYS A 228 2.77 9.71 -2.44
C CYS A 228 2.00 8.56 -3.11
N LEU A 229 2.46 7.34 -2.90
CA LEU A 229 1.66 6.15 -3.19
C LEU A 229 0.79 5.87 -1.97
N ILE A 230 -0.52 5.74 -2.19
CA ILE A 230 -1.50 5.38 -1.18
C ILE A 230 -2.01 4.00 -1.53
N PHE A 231 -1.64 2.98 -0.78
CA PHE A 231 -2.22 1.66 -0.90
C PHE A 231 -3.52 1.66 -0.09
N SER A 232 -4.66 1.47 -0.74
CA SER A 232 -5.97 1.62 -0.11
C SER A 232 -6.96 0.56 -0.60
N GLU A 233 -7.80 0.07 0.31
CA GLU A 233 -8.84 -0.91 0.01
C GLU A 233 -9.73 -0.46 -1.16
N SER A 234 -10.02 -1.39 -2.08
CA SER A 234 -10.81 -1.12 -3.29
C SER A 234 -12.33 -1.02 -3.07
N ALA A 235 -12.79 -1.18 -1.82
CA ALA A 235 -14.16 -1.09 -1.32
C ALA A 235 -15.27 -1.52 -2.29
N SER A 236 -15.66 -2.81 -2.24
CA SER A 236 -17.03 -3.23 -2.53
C SER A 236 -17.80 -3.42 -1.21
N LYS A 237 -17.89 -2.37 -0.40
CA LYS A 237 -18.96 -2.09 0.57
C LYS A 237 -18.69 -0.69 1.10
N ALA A 238 -19.75 0.10 1.18
CA ALA A 238 -19.80 1.48 1.67
C ALA A 238 -18.63 1.94 2.57
N MET A 239 -18.12 3.14 2.28
CA MET A 239 -17.35 4.00 3.19
C MET A 239 -15.92 3.59 3.50
N LEU A 240 -14.98 4.50 3.21
CA LEU A 240 -14.07 5.05 4.21
C LEU A 240 -13.42 6.32 3.64
N TYR A 241 -14.19 7.41 3.55
CA TYR A 241 -13.78 8.81 3.83
C TYR A 241 -15.05 9.65 4.03
N SER A 242 -15.74 9.44 5.15
CA SER A 242 -16.45 10.54 5.79
C SER A 242 -15.47 11.17 6.78
N ALA A 243 -14.87 12.29 6.38
CA ALA A 243 -14.54 13.27 7.39
C ALA A 243 -15.88 13.59 8.07
N THR A 244 -15.96 13.32 9.37
CA THR A 244 -16.96 13.92 10.23
C THR A 244 -16.81 15.44 10.13
N VAL A 245 -17.46 16.05 9.14
CA VAL A 245 -17.94 17.43 9.29
C VAL A 245 -19.07 17.33 10.29
N GLN A 246 -18.74 17.51 11.56
CA GLN A 246 -19.73 17.97 12.53
C GLN A 246 -20.22 19.33 12.00
N PRO A 247 -21.53 19.55 11.80
CA PRO A 247 -22.03 20.86 11.46
C PRO A 247 -21.67 21.82 12.59
N VAL A 248 -20.99 22.92 12.26
CA VAL A 248 -20.93 24.08 13.15
C VAL A 248 -22.38 24.52 13.34
N LYS A 249 -22.92 24.27 14.53
CA LYS A 249 -24.19 24.82 14.98
C LYS A 249 -24.10 26.34 14.90
N GLY A 250 -24.77 26.92 13.91
CA GLY A 250 -25.29 28.26 14.04
C GLY A 250 -26.47 28.23 15.01
N SER A 251 -26.27 28.76 16.21
CA SER A 251 -27.36 29.32 17.00
C SER A 251 -26.86 30.60 17.63
N ASN A 252 -27.33 31.70 17.06
CA ASN A 252 -27.31 33.03 17.66
C ASN A 252 -27.87 32.97 19.08
N TYR A 253 -27.22 33.64 20.01
CA TYR A 253 -27.90 34.42 21.05
C TYR A 253 -27.13 35.73 21.23
N ASN A 254 -27.72 36.79 20.67
CA ASN A 254 -27.78 38.08 21.35
C ASN A 254 -28.82 37.94 22.47
N ASP A 255 -28.56 38.68 23.56
CA ASP A 255 -29.34 38.88 24.79
C ASP A 255 -29.29 37.74 25.84
#